data_AF-A0A5C7F9G7-F1
#
_entry.id   AF-A0A5C7F9G7-F1
#
_cell.length_a   1.000
_cell.length_b   1.000
_cell.length_c   1.000
_cell.angle_alpha   90.00
_cell.angle_beta   90.00
_cell.angle_gamma   90.00
#
_symmetry.space_group_name_H-M   'P 1'
#
loop_
_entity.id
_entity.type
_entity.pdbx_description
1 polymer ?
#
loop_
_entity_poly.entity_id
_entity_poly.type
_entity_poly.pdbx_seq_one_letter_code
_entity_poly.pdbx_strand_id
1 'polypeptide(L)' 'MSTRRNVKYHYLKTKKALNETMQRILDINRKRRFFSEDATRKEELNEELKVLNAVAENQALRLRTFEVRMRSQQEDAA' A
#
# COMPACT_ATOMS: atom_id res chain seq x y z
N MET A 1 25.55 9.88 9.77
CA MET A 1 24.11 9.65 10.04
C MET A 1 23.82 8.16 9.94
N SER A 2 23.43 7.51 11.04
CA SER A 2 23.21 6.06 11.06
C SER A 2 22.01 5.67 10.18
N THR A 3 22.25 4.84 9.19
CA THR A 3 21.28 4.25 8.24
C THR A 3 20.13 3.48 8.91
N ARG A 4 20.16 3.31 10.24
CA ARG A 4 19.18 2.57 11.05
C ARG A 4 17.89 3.33 11.38
N ARG A 5 17.81 4.66 11.25
CA ARG A 5 16.69 5.43 11.87
C ARG A 5 16.30 6.70 11.11
N ASN A 6 15.64 6.57 9.96
CA ASN A 6 14.72 7.64 9.54
C ASN A 6 13.33 7.04 9.34
N VAL A 7 12.59 6.91 10.45
CA VAL A 7 11.20 6.43 10.45
C VAL A 7 10.34 7.26 9.50
N LYS A 8 10.61 8.57 9.39
CA LYS A 8 9.96 9.48 8.44
C LYS A 8 10.27 9.11 6.98
N TYR A 9 11.50 8.72 6.64
CA TYR A 9 11.83 8.22 5.30
C TYR A 9 11.05 6.95 4.97
N HIS A 10 11.01 5.97 5.87
CA HIS A 10 10.26 4.74 5.67
C HIS A 10 8.75 4.99 5.57
N TYR A 11 8.21 5.89 6.39
CA TYR A 11 6.83 6.36 6.29
C TYR A 11 6.53 6.93 4.90
N LEU A 12 7.33 7.88 4.42
CA LEU A 12 7.12 8.50 3.10
C LEU A 12 7.22 7.48 1.97
N LYS A 13 8.21 6.58 2.03
CA LYS A 13 8.37 5.51 1.04
C LYS A 13 7.17 4.57 1.02
N THR A 14 6.69 4.13 2.18
CA THR A 14 5.52 3.25 2.28
C THR A 14 4.24 3.97 1.86
N LYS A 15 4.12 5.28 2.15
CA LYS A 15 2.96 6.09 1.73
C LYS A 15 2.89 6.22 0.21
N LYS A 16 4.03 6.45 -0.44
CA LYS A 16 4.12 6.46 -1.91
C LYS A 16 3.75 5.09 -2.49
N ALA A 17 4.29 4.01 -1.93
CA ALA A 17 3.98 2.66 -2.37
C ALA A 17 2.49 2.32 -2.21
N LEU A 18 1.86 2.72 -1.11
CA LEU A 18 0.41 2.55 -0.91
C LEU A 18 -0.39 3.29 -1.99
N ASN A 19 -0.06 4.54 -2.27
CA ASN A 19 -0.73 5.31 -3.33
C ASN A 19 -0.60 4.63 -4.70
N GLU A 20 0.58 4.10 -5.03
CA GLU A 20 0.80 3.36 -6.28
C GLU A 20 -0.03 2.07 -6.33
N THR A 21 -0.08 1.29 -5.24
CA THR A 21 -0.92 0.09 -5.12
C THR A 21 -2.39 0.43 -5.31
N MET A 22 -2.87 1.50 -4.68
CA MET A 22 -4.27 1.94 -4.80
C MET A 22 -4.62 2.34 -6.25
N GLN A 23 -3.72 3.01 -6.95
CA GLN A 23 -3.95 3.33 -8.37
C GLN A 23 -4.02 2.07 -9.23
N ARG A 24 -3.16 1.07 -9.00
CA ARG A 24 -3.23 -0.22 -9.71
C ARG A 24 -4.56 -0.95 -9.45
N ILE A 25 -5.04 -0.96 -8.21
CA ILE A 25 -6.36 -1.52 -7.87
C ILE A 25 -7.47 -0.82 -8.67
N LEU A 26 -7.45 0.51 -8.73
CA LEU A 26 -8.44 1.28 -9.49
C LEU A 26 -8.37 0.97 -10.99
N ASP A 27 -7.17 0.86 -11.54
CA ASP A 27 -6.96 0.52 -12.96
C ASP A 27 -7.43 -0.89 -13.30
N ILE A 28 -7.20 -1.88 -12.42
CA ILE A 28 -7.72 -3.23 -12.61
C ILE A 28 -9.25 -3.24 -12.52
N ASN A 29 -9.84 -2.53 -11.57
CA ASN A 29 -11.30 -2.42 -11.49
C ASN A 29 -11.91 -1.81 -12.76
N ARG A 30 -11.24 -0.82 -13.36
CA ARG A 30 -11.63 -0.27 -14.68
C ARG A 30 -11.55 -1.35 -15.74
N LYS A 31 -10.42 -2.06 -15.88
CA LYS A 31 -10.23 -3.15 -16.85
C LYS A 31 -11.27 -4.26 -16.68
N ARG A 32 -11.53 -4.69 -15.44
CA ARG A 32 -12.48 -5.76 -15.12
C ARG A 32 -13.91 -5.43 -15.59
N ARG A 33 -14.28 -4.14 -15.60
CA ARG A 33 -15.56 -3.68 -16.12
C ARG A 33 -15.65 -3.83 -17.65
N PHE A 34 -14.54 -3.69 -18.38
CA PHE A 34 -14.51 -3.83 -19.84
C PHE A 34 -14.45 -5.29 -20.31
N PHE A 35 -13.78 -6.18 -19.56
CA PHE A 35 -13.65 -7.60 -19.90
C PHE A 35 -14.78 -8.47 -19.32
N SER A 36 -16.02 -7.97 -19.26
CA SER A 36 -17.12 -8.69 -18.60
C SER A 36 -17.47 -10.03 -19.26
N GLU A 37 -17.15 -10.19 -20.55
CA GLU A 37 -17.47 -11.38 -21.36
C GLU A 37 -16.33 -12.41 -21.43
N ASP A 38 -15.11 -12.05 -21.04
CA ASP A 38 -13.95 -12.96 -21.02
C ASP A 38 -13.72 -13.49 -19.60
N ALA A 39 -14.25 -14.68 -19.32
CA ALA A 39 -14.22 -15.29 -17.99
C ALA A 39 -12.79 -15.56 -17.49
N THR A 40 -11.89 -16.04 -18.36
CA THR A 40 -10.50 -16.35 -18.01
C THR A 40 -9.76 -15.09 -17.60
N ARG A 41 -9.87 -14.03 -18.41
CA ARG A 41 -9.21 -12.76 -18.12
C ARG A 41 -9.79 -12.08 -16.87
N LYS A 42 -11.08 -12.27 -16.60
CA LYS A 42 -11.72 -11.80 -15.38
C LYS A 42 -11.20 -12.53 -14.14
N GLU A 43 -10.96 -13.84 -14.22
CA GLU A 43 -10.35 -14.64 -13.15
C GLU A 43 -8.94 -14.12 -12.84
N GLU A 44 -8.10 -13.91 -13.86
CA GLU A 44 -6.74 -13.37 -13.70
C GLU A 44 -6.74 -12.00 -13.01
N LEU A 45 -7.63 -11.09 -13.43
CA LEU A 45 -7.78 -9.77 -12.82
C LEU A 45 -8.28 -9.86 -11.37
N ASN A 46 -9.10 -10.86 -11.03
CA ASN A 46 -9.56 -11.06 -9.66
C ASN A 46 -8.43 -11.56 -8.75
N GLU A 47 -7.58 -12.48 -9.22
CA GLU A 47 -6.40 -12.91 -8.47
C GLU A 47 -5.41 -11.77 -8.28
N GLU A 48 -5.17 -10.95 -9.31
CA GLU A 48 -4.34 -9.75 -9.18
C GLU A 48 -4.91 -8.76 -8.14
N LEU A 49 -6.24 -8.54 -8.14
CA LEU A 49 -6.92 -7.72 -7.14
C LEU A 49 -6.74 -8.26 -5.72
N LYS A 50 -6.87 -9.57 -5.51
CA LYS A 50 -6.67 -10.19 -4.18
C LYS A 50 -5.26 -9.89 -3.65
N VAL A 51 -4.24 -10.08 -4.49
CA VAL A 51 -2.85 -9.82 -4.10
C VAL A 51 -2.65 -8.33 -3.81
N LEU A 52 -3.13 -7.43 -4.66
CA LEU A 52 -2.95 -5.99 -4.46
C LEU A 52 -3.69 -5.48 -3.22
N ASN A 53 -4.88 -6.00 -2.91
CA ASN A 53 -5.59 -5.67 -1.68
C ASN A 53 -4.79 -6.09 -0.44
N ALA A 54 -4.24 -7.30 -0.43
CA ALA A 54 -3.38 -7.76 0.67
C ALA A 54 -2.09 -6.91 0.78
N VAL A 55 -1.51 -6.48 -0.34
CA VAL A 55 -0.36 -5.57 -0.34
C VAL A 55 -0.72 -4.20 0.23
N ALA A 56 -1.87 -3.64 -0.18
CA ALA A 56 -2.35 -2.36 0.32
C ALA A 56 -2.62 -2.39 1.84
N GLU A 57 -3.26 -3.45 2.33
CA GLU A 57 -3.50 -3.66 3.77
C GLU A 57 -2.17 -3.71 4.55
N ASN A 58 -1.22 -4.50 4.08
CA ASN A 58 0.11 -4.58 4.70
C ASN A 58 0.84 -3.24 4.71
N GLN A 59 0.75 -2.47 3.62
CA GLN A 59 1.33 -1.12 3.54
C GLN A 59 0.65 -0.15 4.52
N ALA A 60 -0.68 -0.22 4.67
CA ALA A 60 -1.43 0.58 5.62
C ALA A 60 -1.06 0.25 7.08
N LEU A 61 -0.94 -1.04 7.42
CA LEU A 61 -0.48 -1.48 8.76
C LEU A 61 0.93 -0.97 9.08
N ARG A 62 1.84 -1.00 8.09
CA ARG A 62 3.20 -0.45 8.25
C ARG A 62 3.19 1.06 8.46
N LEU A 63 2.36 1.80 7.72
CA LEU A 63 2.22 3.25 7.92
C LEU A 63 1.77 3.56 9.35
N ARG A 64 0.74 2.87 9.84
CA ARG A 64 0.27 3.03 11.21
C ARG A 64 1.37 2.77 12.23
N THR A 65 2.17 1.72 12.03
CA THR A 65 3.34 1.43 12.88
C THR A 65 4.37 2.57 12.87
N PHE A 66 4.64 3.15 11.71
CA PHE A 66 5.56 4.28 11.62
C PHE A 66 5.00 5.54 12.28
N GLU A 67 3.70 5.81 12.14
CA GLU A 67 3.03 6.94 12.79
C GLU A 67 3.13 6.86 14.31
N VAL A 68 2.87 5.67 14.89
CA VAL A 68 3.02 5.42 16.33
C VAL A 68 4.47 5.67 16.78
N ARG A 69 5.46 5.14 16.04
CA ARG A 69 6.89 5.33 16.36
C ARG A 69 7.34 6.78 16.25
N MET A 70 6.79 7.56 15.32
CA MET A 70 7.14 8.97 15.20
C MET A 70 6.54 9.78 16.36
N ARG A 71 5.32 9.45 16.81
CA ARG A 71 4.70 10.11 17.98
C ARG A 71 5.49 9.85 19.26
N SER A 72 5.87 8.60 19.52
CA SER A 72 6.67 8.28 20.72
C SER A 72 8.02 9.02 20.71
N GLN A 73 8.67 9.13 19.55
CA GLN A 73 9.92 9.90 19.41
C GLN A 73 9.76 11.41 19.62
N GLN A 74 8.56 11.97 19.38
CA GLN A 74 8.27 13.38 19.63
C GLN A 74 8.00 13.64 21.12
N GLU A 75 7.32 12.71 21.80
CA GLU A 75 7.06 12.77 23.24
C GLU A 75 8.35 12.60 24.07
N ASP A 76 9.24 11.67 23.69
CA ASP A 76 10.53 11.47 24.38
C ASP A 76 11.52 12.65 24.25
N ALA A 77 11.28 13.56 23.30
CA ALA A 77 12.15 14.69 22.99
C ALA A 77 11.65 16.04 23.54
N ALA A 78 10.45 16.08 24.14
CA ALA A 78 9.81 17.25 24.72
C ALA A 78 9.99 17.28 26.25
#